data_AF-A0A5J5Q351-F1
#
_entry.id   AF-A0A5J5Q351-F1
#
_cell.length_a   1.000
_cell.length_b   1.000
_cell.length_c   1.000
_cell.angle_alpha   90.00
_cell.angle_beta   90.00
_cell.angle_gamma   90.00
#
_symmetry.space_group_name_H-M   'P 1'
#
loop_
_entity.id
_entity.type
_entity.pdbx_description
1 polymer ?
#
loop_
_entity_poly.entity_id
_entity_poly.type
_entity_poly.pdbx_seq_one_letter_code
_entity_poly.pdbx_strand_id
1 'polypeptide(L)' 'MKSSAVVILNMFKGSMELVADKWCRIEAIDTNLSNFVVKEGNTLSLKEYELIRVVEQ' A
#
# COMPACT_ATOMS: atom_id res chain seq x y z
N MET A 1 -21.04 -10.63 -9.07
CA MET A 1 -20.07 -9.67 -9.65
C MET A 1 -19.04 -9.39 -8.57
N LYS A 2 -17.83 -10.00 -8.61
CA LYS A 2 -16.80 -9.75 -7.59
C LYS A 2 -16.19 -8.37 -7.85
N SER A 3 -16.61 -7.38 -7.07
CA SER A 3 -15.99 -6.04 -7.09
C SER A 3 -14.55 -6.20 -6.61
N SER A 4 -13.60 -6.21 -7.53
CA SER A 4 -12.18 -6.28 -7.19
C SER A 4 -11.71 -4.84 -7.02
N ALA A 5 -11.55 -4.40 -5.78
CA ALA A 5 -10.94 -3.11 -5.49
C ALA A 5 -9.47 -3.14 -5.92
N VAL A 6 -9.03 -2.15 -6.70
CA VAL A 6 -7.63 -1.98 -7.09
C VAL A 6 -7.01 -0.94 -6.17
N VAL A 7 -6.11 -1.40 -5.30
CA VAL A 7 -5.23 -0.53 -4.52
C VAL A 7 -3.88 -0.50 -5.24
N ILE A 8 -3.38 0.70 -5.51
CA ILE A 8 -2.15 0.91 -6.27
C ILE A 8 -1.07 1.43 -5.33
N LEU A 9 0.15 0.92 -5.49
CA LEU A 9 1.35 1.53 -4.91
C LEU A 9 1.84 2.64 -5.84
N ASN A 10 1.75 3.87 -5.40
CA ASN A 10 2.28 5.03 -6.11
C ASN A 10 3.69 5.35 -5.61
N MET A 11 4.63 5.51 -6.55
CA MET A 11 5.99 5.97 -6.27
C MET A 11 6.07 7.45 -6.63
N PHE A 12 6.25 8.32 -5.63
CA PHE A 12 6.38 9.76 -5.86
C PHE A 12 7.63 10.30 -5.16
N LYS A 13 8.57 10.85 -5.93
CA LYS A 13 9.82 11.44 -5.43
C LYS A 13 10.56 10.56 -4.41
N GLY A 14 10.64 9.25 -4.66
CA GLY A 14 11.28 8.29 -3.77
C GLY A 14 10.42 7.82 -2.59
N SER A 15 9.26 8.42 -2.33
CA SER A 15 8.31 7.94 -1.32
C SER A 15 7.25 7.01 -1.93
N MET A 16 6.69 6.13 -1.09
CA MET A 16 5.62 5.19 -1.45
C MET A 16 4.30 5.58 -0.81
N GLU A 17 3.23 5.57 -1.58
CA GLU A 17 1.87 5.86 -1.11
C GLU A 17 0.89 4.79 -1.60
N LEU A 18 -0.05 4.40 -0.75
CA LEU A 18 -1.20 3.57 -1.15
C LEU A 18 -2.31 4.49 -1.62
N VAL A 19 -2.73 4.32 -2.87
CA VAL A 19 -3.79 5.13 -3.47
C VAL A 19 -4.93 4.22 -3.91
N ALA A 20 -6.14 4.62 -3.53
CA ALA A 20 -7.36 3.99 -4.00
C ALA A 20 -7.77 4.62 -5.33
N ASP A 21 -8.10 3.79 -6.32
CA ASP A 21 -8.66 4.28 -7.59
C ASP A 21 -10.05 4.92 -7.35
N LYS A 22 -10.50 5.79 -8.26
CA LYS A 22 -11.75 6.56 -8.12
C LYS A 22 -13.02 5.71 -8.01
N TRP A 23 -12.95 4.44 -8.43
CA TRP A 23 -14.05 3.49 -8.32
C TRP A 23 -13.88 2.49 -7.18
N CYS A 24 -12.82 2.64 -6.38
CA CYS A 24 -12.58 1.81 -5.22
C CYS A 24 -13.54 2.17 -4.08
N ARG A 25 -14.06 1.15 -3.40
CA ARG A 25 -14.79 1.30 -2.14
C ARG A 25 -13.88 0.86 -1.01
N ILE A 26 -13.66 1.75 -0.04
CA ILE A 26 -12.99 1.40 1.22
C ILE A 26 -14.09 1.08 2.23
N GLU A 27 -14.00 -0.10 2.84
CA GLU A 27 -14.92 -0.54 3.88
C GLU A 27 -14.19 -0.53 5.22
N ALA A 28 -14.79 0.11 6.22
CA ALA A 28 -14.32 0.00 7.59
C ALA A 28 -14.65 -1.41 8.08
N ILE A 29 -13.63 -2.21 8.32
CA ILE A 29 -13.78 -3.51 8.98
C ILE A 29 -13.80 -3.30 10.49
N ASP A 30 -14.58 -4.12 11.20
CA ASP A 30 -14.51 -4.15 12.66
C ASP A 30 -13.08 -4.49 13.09
N THR A 31 -12.54 -3.74 14.07
CA THR A 31 -11.18 -3.91 14.60
C THR A 31 -10.98 -5.30 15.20
N ASN A 32 -12.08 -5.97 15.58
CA ASN A 32 -12.08 -7.35 16.08
C ASN A 32 -11.69 -8.42 15.02
N LEU A 33 -11.63 -8.06 13.73
CA LEU A 33 -11.22 -8.97 12.64
C LEU A 33 -9.70 -8.99 12.41
N SER A 34 -8.95 -8.09 13.07
CA SER A 34 -7.51 -7.93 12.84
C SER A 34 -6.68 -8.80 13.79
N ASN A 35 -6.44 -10.07 13.40
CA ASN A 35 -5.43 -10.93 14.05
C ASN A 35 -3.98 -10.52 13.70
N PHE A 36 -3.74 -9.25 13.38
CA PHE A 36 -2.43 -8.75 13.00
C PHE A 36 -2.07 -7.52 13.82
N VAL A 37 -0.80 -7.43 14.18
CA VAL A 37 -0.26 -6.30 14.95
C VAL A 37 0.33 -5.30 13.97
N VAL A 38 -0.14 -4.05 14.03
CA VAL A 38 0.47 -2.95 13.27
C VAL A 38 1.87 -2.71 13.82
N LYS A 39 2.87 -2.74 12.94
CA LYS A 39 4.25 -2.42 13.31
C LYS A 39 4.45 -0.91 13.30
N GLU A 40 4.11 -0.28 14.42
CA GLU A 40 4.34 1.14 14.66
C GLU A 40 5.81 1.52 14.40
N GLY A 41 6.03 2.69 13.81
CA GLY A 41 7.37 3.18 13.45
C GLY A 41 7.97 2.56 12.18
N ASN A 42 7.28 1.64 11.49
CA ASN A 42 7.68 1.13 10.18
C ASN A 42 6.82 1.72 9.04
N THR A 43 6.64 3.04 9.06
CA THR A 43 5.87 3.75 8.03
C THR A 43 6.63 3.77 6.71
N LEU A 44 6.09 3.13 5.68
CA LEU A 44 6.75 3.05 4.37
C LEU A 44 6.84 4.41 3.68
N SER A 45 5.82 5.27 3.81
CA SER A 45 5.77 6.59 3.17
C SER A 45 6.79 7.60 3.72
N LEU A 46 7.35 7.35 4.91
CA LEU A 46 8.38 8.22 5.51
C LEU A 46 9.80 7.84 5.10
N LYS A 47 9.97 6.79 4.31
CA LYS A 47 11.26 6.35 3.80
C LYS A 47 11.42 6.78 2.35
N GLU A 48 12.67 7.03 1.99
CA GLU A 48 13.08 7.24 0.60
C GLU A 48 13.58 5.91 0.01
N TYR A 49 13.11 5.59 -1.18
CA TYR A 49 13.44 4.39 -1.93
C TYR A 49 14.00 4.77 -3.29
N GLU A 50 14.96 3.96 -3.73
CA GLU A 50 15.52 4.02 -5.07
C GLU A 50 14.96 2.89 -5.93
N LEU A 51 14.60 3.19 -7.18
CA LEU A 51 14.17 2.17 -8.13
C LEU A 51 15.40 1.47 -8.71
N ILE A 52 15.70 0.27 -8.21
CA ILE A 52 16.80 -0.54 -8.71
C ILE A 52 16.28 -1.52 -9.76
N ARG A 53 16.89 -1.52 -10.95
CA ARG A 53 16.65 -2.56 -11.96
C ARG A 53 17.65 -3.69 -11.74
N VAL A 54 17.14 -4.88 -11.43
CA VAL A 54 17.97 -6.08 -11.40
C VAL A 54 18.13 -6.55 -12.86
N VAL A 55 19.35 -6.49 -13.38
CA VAL A 55 19.72 -7.17 -14.62
C VAL A 55 20.17 -8.58 -14.25
N GLU A 56 19.50 -9.59 -14.80
CA GLU A 56 19.92 -10.99 -14.66
C GLU A 56 21.29 -11.18 -15.33
N GLN A 57 22.19 -11.92 -14.68
CA GLN A 57 23.52 -12.26 -15.21
C GLN A 57 23.48 -13.53 -16.07
#